data_AF-E5WVH3-F1
#
_entry.id   AF-E5WVH3-F1
#
_cell.length_a   1.000
_cell.length_b   1.000
_cell.length_c   1.000
_cell.angle_alpha   90.00
_cell.angle_beta   90.00
_cell.angle_gamma   90.00
#
_symmetry.space_group_name_H-M   'P 1'
#
loop_
_entity.id
_entity.type
_entity.pdbx_description
1 polymer ?
#
loop_
_entity_poly.entity_id
_entity_poly.type
_entity_poly.pdbx_seq_one_letter_code
_entity_poly.pdbx_strand_id
1 'polypeptide(L)' 'MLADSSKFGRRGFSKIADMEDIDHIITDSKIPPSTALRIEEMGIELTIADPCHHNNL' A
#
# COMPACT_ATOMS: atom_id res chain seq x y z
N MET A 1 -5.52 10.81 6.68
CA MET A 1 -6.59 10.50 5.69
C MET A 1 -6.56 9.00 5.42
N LEU A 2 -7.70 8.34 5.18
CA LEU A 2 -7.71 6.91 4.86
C LEU A 2 -8.37 6.70 3.49
N ALA A 3 -7.69 5.99 2.59
CA ALA A 3 -8.17 5.69 1.26
C ALA A 3 -7.82 4.23 0.90
N ASP A 4 -8.77 3.55 0.26
CA ASP A 4 -8.58 2.19 -0.25
C ASP A 4 -9.15 2.09 -1.66
N SER A 5 -8.76 1.04 -2.39
CA SER A 5 -9.13 0.89 -3.80
C SER A 5 -10.65 0.79 -4.05
N SER A 6 -11.44 0.34 -3.07
CA SER A 6 -12.90 0.24 -3.19
C SER A 6 -13.60 1.61 -3.18
N LYS A 7 -12.95 2.66 -2.67
CA LYS A 7 -13.52 4.02 -2.64
C LYS A 7 -13.69 4.66 -4.01
N PHE A 8 -12.95 4.20 -5.02
CA PHE A 8 -12.85 4.92 -6.29
C PHE A 8 -13.79 4.43 -7.39
N GLY A 9 -14.52 3.31 -7.20
CA GLY A 9 -15.60 2.83 -8.08
C GLY A 9 -15.24 2.53 -9.56
N ARG A 10 -14.03 2.93 -9.98
CA ARG A 10 -13.43 2.82 -11.31
C ARG A 10 -11.94 2.57 -11.11
N ARG A 11 -11.37 1.68 -11.92
CA ARG A 11 -9.94 1.37 -11.89
C ARG A 11 -9.22 2.30 -12.87
N GLY A 12 -8.35 3.16 -12.36
CA GLY A 12 -7.57 4.09 -13.16
C GLY A 12 -6.48 4.75 -12.33
N PHE A 13 -5.53 5.41 -13.00
CA PHE A 13 -4.52 6.20 -12.31
C PHE A 13 -5.21 7.42 -11.66
N SER A 14 -5.03 7.58 -10.36
CA SER A 14 -5.56 8.72 -9.61
C SER A 14 -4.54 9.09 -8.54
N LYS A 15 -4.19 10.37 -8.48
CA LYS A 15 -3.36 10.91 -7.40
C LYS A 15 -4.28 11.30 -6.25
N ILE A 16 -4.03 10.75 -5.06
CA ILE A 16 -4.81 11.01 -3.85
C ILE A 16 -4.10 12.01 -2.94
N ALA A 17 -2.78 11.85 -2.76
CA ALA A 17 -1.91 12.70 -1.97
C ALA A 17 -0.49 12.67 -2.54
N ASP A 18 0.37 13.57 -2.07
CA ASP A 18 1.82 13.45 -2.27
C ASP A 18 2.39 12.40 -1.32
N MET A 19 3.51 11.77 -1.70
CA MET A 19 4.10 10.68 -0.90
C MET A 19 4.62 11.15 0.47
N GLU A 20 4.98 12.43 0.58
CA GLU A 20 5.43 13.06 1.83
C GLU A 20 4.29 13.17 2.87
N ASP A 21 3.03 13.10 2.43
CA ASP A 21 1.84 13.16 3.27
C ASP A 21 1.35 11.76 3.72
N ILE A 22 2.05 10.69 3.33
CA ILE A 22 1.64 9.30 3.58
C ILE A 22 2.44 8.73 4.75
N ASP A 23 1.74 8.36 5.82
CA ASP A 23 2.36 7.71 6.98
C ASP A 23 2.55 6.19 6.77
N HIS A 24 1.60 5.53 6.10
CA HIS A 24 1.56 4.06 6.01
C HIS A 24 0.92 3.57 4.70
N ILE A 25 1.54 2.58 4.06
CA ILE A 25 1.03 1.86 2.90
C ILE A 25 0.80 0.38 3.24
N ILE A 26 -0.34 -0.15 2.79
CA ILE A 26 -0.66 -1.59 2.84
C ILE A 26 -0.83 -2.08 1.41
N THR A 27 -0.06 -3.10 1.01
CA THR A 27 -0.09 -3.69 -0.34
C THR A 27 0.02 -5.19 -0.29
N ASP A 28 -0.36 -5.87 -1.37
CA ASP A 28 -0.12 -7.32 -1.51
C ASP A 28 1.36 -7.64 -1.80
N SER A 29 1.68 -8.94 -1.77
CA SER A 29 3.03 -9.48 -1.98
C SER A 29 3.58 -9.34 -3.40
N LYS A 30 2.83 -8.76 -4.35
CA LYS A 30 3.29 -8.54 -5.73
C LYS A 30 4.07 -7.24 -5.91
N ILE A 31 4.23 -6.44 -4.86
CA ILE A 31 5.06 -5.23 -4.92
C ILE A 31 6.54 -5.61 -5.24
N PRO A 32 7.18 -4.96 -6.22
CA PRO A 32 8.60 -5.20 -6.49
C PRO A 32 9.48 -4.81 -5.30
N PRO A 33 10.53 -5.59 -4.96
CA PRO A 33 11.41 -5.29 -3.83
C PRO A 33 12.07 -3.90 -3.87
N SER A 34 12.43 -3.43 -5.07
CA SER A 34 13.00 -2.09 -5.27
C SER A 34 12.00 -0.98 -4.96
N THR A 35 10.71 -1.20 -5.22
CA THR A 35 9.64 -0.25 -4.88
C THR A 35 9.40 -0.25 -3.38
N ALA A 36 9.37 -1.42 -2.74
CA ALA A 36 9.23 -1.54 -1.28
C ALA A 36 10.35 -0.79 -0.55
N LEU A 37 11.61 -1.03 -0.94
CA LEU A 37 12.77 -0.35 -0.36
C LEU A 37 12.64 1.17 -0.49
N ARG A 38 12.25 1.66 -1.67
CA ARG A 38 12.09 3.10 -1.90
C ARG A 38 10.98 3.72 -1.05
N ILE A 39 9.90 3.01 -0.78
CA ILE A 39 8.83 3.48 0.13
C ILE A 39 9.36 3.60 1.55
N GLU A 40 10.07 2.58 2.04
CA GLU A 40 10.66 2.60 3.39
C GLU A 40 11.75 3.67 3.53
N GLU A 41 12.59 3.89 2.51
CA GLU A 41 13.60 4.96 2.47
C GLU A 41 12.97 6.37 2.54
N MET A 42 11.73 6.52 2.10
CA MET A 42 10.96 7.76 2.24
C MET A 42 10.40 7.96 3.64
N GLY A 43 10.60 7.01 4.56
CA GLY A 43 10.11 7.05 5.94
C GLY A 43 8.65 6.59 6.08
N ILE A 44 8.08 6.00 5.03
CA ILE A 44 6.70 5.53 5.00
C ILE A 44 6.66 4.09 5.54
N GLU A 45 5.79 3.81 6.50
CA GLU A 45 5.59 2.45 7.00
C GLU A 45 4.99 1.58 5.89
N LEU A 46 5.46 0.34 5.74
CA LEU A 46 4.97 -0.60 4.73
C LEU A 46 4.53 -1.92 5.38
N THR A 47 3.30 -2.33 5.10
CA THR A 47 2.79 -3.66 5.48
C THR A 47 2.42 -4.46 4.24
N ILE A 48 2.99 -5.67 4.15
CA ILE A 48 2.63 -6.64 3.11
C ILE A 48 1.49 -7.52 3.62
N ALA A 49 0.31 -7.35 3.05
CA ALA A 49 -0.86 -8.15 3.35
C ALA A 49 -0.93 -9.36 2.41
N ASP A 50 -0.39 -10.50 2.86
CA ASP A 50 -0.49 -11.76 2.12
C ASP A 50 -1.78 -12.51 2.52
N PRO A 51 -2.67 -12.84 1.57
CA PRO A 51 -3.90 -13.57 1.85
C PRO A 51 -3.65 -15.02 2.32
N CYS A 52 -2.40 -15.48 2.26
CA CYS A 52 -1.99 -16.82 2.68
C CYS A 52 -2.02 -17.03 4.21
N HIS A 53 -2.20 -15.98 5.03
CA HIS A 53 -2.53 -16.13 6.45
C HIS A 53 -4.05 -16.32 6.63
N HIS A 54 -4.58 -17.45 6.16
CA HIS A 54 -5.80 -17.99 6.75
C HIS A 54 -5.43 -18.38 8.17
N ASN A 55 -5.81 -17.55 9.15
CA ASN A 55 -5.90 -18.00 10.53
C ASN A 55 -6.94 -19.13 10.54
N ASN A 56 -6.45 -20.36 10.47
CA ASN A 56 -7.22 -21.54 10.86
C ASN A 56 -7.40 -21.45 12.38
N LEU A 57 -8.43 -20.72 12.80
CA LEU A 57 -9.03 -20.82 14.13
C LEU A 57 -10.44 -21.36 13.96
#